data_AF-A0A9J5W103-F1
#
_entry.id   AF-A0A9J5W103-F1
#
_cell.length_a   1.000
_cell.length_b   1.000
_cell.length_c   1.000
_cell.angle_alpha   90.00
_cell.angle_beta   90.00
_cell.angle_gamma   90.00
#
_symmetry.space_group_name_H-M   'P 1'
#
loop_
_entity.id
_entity.type
_entity.pdbx_description
1 polymer ?
#
loop_
_entity_poly.entity_id
_entity_poly.type
_entity_poly.pdbx_seq_one_letter_code
_entity_poly.pdbx_strand_id
1 'polypeptide(L)'
;MAEDLSKGNRRDPGWKYNYLKDPDDTTRVTCNFCGKTTTGGINRAKQHLIGNFRNAAKCKKCPEKVREELKNYMEEKKIRKEVYNNMEEYYSSD
;
A
#
# COMPACT_ATOMS: atom_id res chain seq x y z
N MET A 1 22.55 2.52 -13.33
CA MET A 1 21.28 2.89 -14.00
C MET A 1 20.13 2.53 -13.08
N ALA A 2 19.76 3.43 -12.15
CA ALA A 2 18.69 3.21 -11.18
C ALA A 2 17.32 3.61 -11.76
N GLU A 3 16.97 3.03 -12.90
CA GLU A 3 15.76 3.36 -13.67
C GLU A 3 14.72 2.24 -13.61
N ASP A 4 14.28 1.80 -12.42
CA ASP A 4 12.99 1.10 -12.31
C ASP A 4 12.31 1.17 -10.93
N LEU A 5 12.58 2.18 -10.11
CA LEU A 5 11.73 2.51 -8.95
C LEU A 5 10.63 3.53 -9.30
N SER A 6 10.75 4.21 -10.45
CA SER A 6 9.82 5.27 -10.90
C SER A 6 8.52 4.73 -11.54
N LYS A 7 8.49 3.48 -12.04
CA LYS A 7 7.24 2.87 -12.54
C LYS A 7 6.28 2.40 -11.44
N GLY A 8 6.63 2.57 -10.16
CA GLY A 8 5.72 2.35 -9.03
C GLY A 8 4.54 3.33 -8.97
N ASN A 9 4.57 4.38 -9.81
CA ASN A 9 3.51 5.39 -9.93
C ASN A 9 2.41 5.03 -10.94
N ARG A 10 2.43 3.86 -11.58
CA ARG A 10 1.28 3.35 -12.36
C ARG A 10 0.19 2.87 -11.40
N ARG A 11 -0.46 3.84 -10.76
CA ARG A 11 -1.66 3.78 -9.90
C ARG A 11 -1.64 2.64 -8.88
N ASP A 12 -1.04 2.90 -7.71
CA ASP A 12 -1.17 2.04 -6.51
C ASP A 12 -2.62 1.54 -6.39
N PRO A 13 -2.88 0.21 -6.39
CA PRO A 13 -4.23 -0.34 -6.42
C PRO A 13 -5.06 0.06 -5.19
N GLY A 14 -4.41 0.57 -4.13
CA GLY A 14 -5.09 1.22 -3.02
C GLY A 14 -6.05 2.32 -3.49
N TRP A 15 -5.70 3.12 -4.50
CA TRP A 15 -6.54 4.23 -4.98
C TRP A 15 -7.80 3.79 -5.72
N LYS A 16 -7.91 2.50 -6.10
CA LYS A 16 -9.16 1.94 -6.64
C LYS A 16 -10.25 1.83 -5.57
N TYR A 17 -9.82 1.68 -4.31
CA TYR A 17 -10.70 1.38 -3.17
C TYR A 17 -10.75 2.50 -2.14
N ASN A 18 -10.00 3.57 -2.36
CA ASN A 18 -9.92 4.73 -1.48
C ASN A 18 -9.75 6.00 -2.31
N TYR A 19 -10.14 7.13 -1.74
CA TYR A 19 -9.98 8.45 -2.36
C TYR A 19 -9.47 9.46 -1.34
N LEU A 20 -8.90 10.56 -1.83
CA LEU A 20 -8.54 11.69 -0.97
C LEU A 20 -9.81 12.41 -0.55
N LYS A 21 -9.95 12.63 0.76
CA LYS A 21 -11.07 13.44 1.27
C LYS A 21 -10.97 14.87 0.74
N ASP A 22 -9.76 15.41 0.78
CA ASP A 22 -9.41 16.74 0.32
C ASP A 22 -8.22 16.59 -0.65
N PRO A 23 -8.27 17.15 -1.87
CA PRO A 23 -7.21 17.00 -2.86
C PRO A 23 -5.87 17.60 -2.39
N ASP A 24 -5.93 18.62 -1.54
CA ASP A 24 -4.77 19.28 -0.95
C ASP A 24 -4.19 18.53 0.26
N ASP A 25 -4.97 17.63 0.88
CA ASP A 25 -4.54 16.82 2.03
C ASP A 25 -4.31 15.36 1.63
N THR A 26 -3.11 15.09 1.12
CA THR A 26 -2.69 13.72 0.75
C THR A 26 -2.61 12.74 1.93
N THR A 27 -2.71 13.24 3.17
CA THR A 27 -2.66 12.42 4.38
C THR A 27 -4.03 11.83 4.72
N ARG A 28 -5.13 12.46 4.28
CA ARG A 28 -6.50 12.04 4.59
C ARG A 28 -7.11 11.25 3.45
N VAL A 29 -7.15 9.94 3.66
CA VAL A 29 -7.68 9.00 2.69
C VAL A 29 -8.93 8.34 3.23
N THR A 30 -10.01 8.37 2.46
CA THR A 30 -11.31 7.79 2.80
C THR A 30 -11.54 6.48 2.07
N CYS A 31 -11.98 5.48 2.82
CA CYS A 31 -12.29 4.14 2.32
C CYS A 31 -13.67 4.08 1.65
N ASN A 32 -13.74 3.55 0.42
CA ASN A 32 -14.99 3.44 -0.34
C ASN A 32 -16.01 2.48 0.27
N PHE A 33 -15.56 1.47 1.03
CA PHE A 33 -16.46 0.44 1.57
C PHE A 33 -17.12 0.84 2.89
N CYS A 34 -16.37 1.48 3.78
CA CYS A 34 -16.85 1.81 5.13
C CYS A 34 -16.98 3.30 5.40
N GLY A 35 -16.55 4.17 4.49
CA GLY A 35 -16.57 5.62 4.65
C GLY A 35 -15.59 6.15 5.71
N LYS A 36 -14.79 5.28 6.34
CA LYS A 36 -13.83 5.70 7.35
C LYS A 36 -12.70 6.47 6.68
N THR A 37 -12.39 7.64 7.23
CA THR A 37 -11.21 8.42 6.85
C THR A 37 -10.05 8.04 7.75
N THR A 38 -8.93 7.67 7.13
CA THR A 38 -7.66 7.35 7.80
C THR A 38 -6.67 8.49 7.58
N THR A 39 -5.89 8.81 8.62
CA THR A 39 -4.77 9.75 8.57
C THR A 39 -3.46 8.97 8.39
N GLY A 40 -2.59 9.42 7.48
CA GLY A 40 -1.34 8.72 7.14
C GLY A 40 -1.29 8.20 5.69
N GLY A 41 -2.15 8.74 4.82
CA GLY A 41 -2.13 8.50 3.39
C GLY A 41 -2.55 7.09 2.97
N ILE A 42 -2.28 6.77 1.71
CA ILE A 42 -2.76 5.55 1.06
C ILE A 42 -2.25 4.27 1.72
N ASN A 43 -1.07 4.32 2.36
CA ASN A 43 -0.50 3.16 3.02
C ASN A 43 -1.36 2.71 4.22
N ARG A 44 -1.76 3.64 5.08
CA ARG A 44 -2.65 3.33 6.21
C ARG A 44 -4.04 2.91 5.75
N ALA A 45 -4.52 3.49 4.65
CA ALA A 45 -5.79 3.09 4.03
C ALA A 45 -5.75 1.63 3.54
N LYS A 46 -4.66 1.20 2.90
CA LYS A 46 -4.45 -0.22 2.53
C LYS A 46 -4.41 -1.14 3.74
N GLN A 47 -3.68 -0.75 4.79
CA GLN A 47 -3.63 -1.51 6.04
C GLN A 47 -5.02 -1.68 6.68
N HIS A 48 -5.84 -0.62 6.65
CA HIS A 48 -7.23 -0.66 7.09
C HIS A 48 -8.07 -1.66 6.28
N LEU A 49 -7.92 -1.69 4.94
CA LEU A 49 -8.66 -2.62 4.07
C LEU A 49 -8.27 -4.08 4.33
N ILE A 50 -6.97 -4.37 4.37
CA ILE A 50 -6.42 -5.72 4.59
C ILE A 50 -6.81 -6.22 6.01
N GLY A 51 -6.68 -5.35 7.01
CA GLY A 51 -7.11 -5.64 8.37
C GLY A 51 -6.22 -6.63 9.16
N ASN A 52 -4.97 -6.81 8.75
CA ASN A 52 -3.99 -7.68 9.42
C ASN A 52 -2.89 -6.90 10.18
N PHE A 53 -3.15 -5.63 10.51
CA PHE A 53 -2.17 -4.74 11.13
C PHE A 53 -2.65 -4.34 12.53
N ARG A 54 -1.83 -4.57 13.57
CA ARG A 54 -2.16 -4.26 14.98
C ARG A 54 -2.58 -2.80 15.19
N ASN A 55 -2.00 -1.88 14.41
CA ASN A 55 -2.21 -0.44 14.56
C ASN A 55 -3.28 0.13 13.61
N ALA A 56 -3.96 -0.70 12.82
CA ALA A 56 -4.99 -0.27 11.88
C ALA A 56 -6.30 -1.00 12.16
N ALA A 57 -7.37 -0.23 12.38
CA ALA A 57 -8.71 -0.82 12.49
C ALA A 57 -9.03 -1.57 11.19
N LYS A 58 -9.54 -2.81 11.26
CA LYS A 58 -9.96 -3.57 10.09
C LYS A 58 -11.25 -3.01 9.47
N CYS A 59 -11.30 -2.91 8.15
CA CYS A 59 -12.52 -2.59 7.42
C CYS A 59 -13.49 -3.78 7.49
N LYS A 60 -14.62 -3.62 8.19
CA LYS A 60 -15.65 -4.67 8.30
C LYS A 60 -16.42 -4.89 6.98
N LYS A 61 -16.52 -3.87 6.14
CA LYS A 61 -17.29 -3.88 4.88
C LYS A 61 -16.46 -4.20 3.62
N CYS A 62 -15.14 -4.38 3.76
CA CYS A 62 -14.27 -4.70 2.63
C CYS A 62 -14.46 -6.17 2.19
N PRO A 63 -14.73 -6.45 0.90
CA PRO A 63 -14.80 -7.80 0.36
C PRO A 63 -13.45 -8.53 0.45
N GLU A 64 -13.48 -9.84 0.68
CA GLU A 64 -12.27 -10.66 0.84
C GLU A 64 -11.34 -10.60 -0.38
N LYS A 65 -11.91 -10.70 -1.59
CA LYS A 65 -11.16 -10.57 -2.85
C LYS A 65 -10.33 -9.27 -2.94
N VAL A 66 -10.87 -8.17 -2.42
CA VAL A 66 -10.17 -6.87 -2.40
C VAL A 66 -9.05 -6.88 -1.36
N ARG A 67 -9.26 -7.54 -0.22
CA ARG A 67 -8.22 -7.71 0.80
C ARG A 67 -7.05 -8.51 0.27
N GLU A 68 -7.32 -9.61 -0.43
CA GLU A 68 -6.28 -10.46 -1.02
C GLU A 68 -5.51 -9.74 -2.13
N GLU A 69 -6.18 -9.04 -3.04
CA GLU A 69 -5.54 -8.24 -4.10
C GLU A 69 -4.55 -7.23 -3.51
N LEU A 70 -4.97 -6.49 -2.47
CA LEU A 70 -4.11 -5.51 -1.80
C LEU A 70 -2.99 -6.15 -0.98
N LYS A 71 -3.24 -7.31 -0.37
CA LYS A 71 -2.25 -8.06 0.40
C LYS A 71 -1.13 -8.56 -0.51
N ASN A 72 -1.48 -9.21 -1.62
CA ASN A 72 -0.52 -9.72 -2.60
C ASN A 72 0.34 -8.59 -3.15
N TYR A 73 -0.27 -7.47 -3.54
CA TYR A 73 0.46 -6.30 -4.02
C TYR A 73 1.48 -5.76 -3.00
N MET A 74 1.13 -5.71 -1.72
CA MET A 74 2.06 -5.26 -0.68
C MET A 74 3.20 -6.26 -0.44
N GLU A 75 2.91 -7.56 -0.52
CA GLU A 75 3.88 -8.63 -0.37
C GLU A 75 4.87 -8.69 -1.54
N GLU A 76 4.38 -8.62 -2.77
CA GLU A 76 5.21 -8.53 -3.98
C GLU A 76 6.15 -7.31 -3.92
N LYS A 77 5.64 -6.16 -3.44
CA LYS A 77 6.46 -4.96 -3.24
C LYS A 77 7.53 -5.16 -2.16
N LYS A 78 7.24 -5.93 -1.09
CA LYS A 78 8.20 -6.25 -0.03
C LYS A 78 9.30 -7.18 -0.55
N ILE A 79 8.92 -8.28 -1.21
CA ILE A 79 9.84 -9.24 -1.82
C ILE A 79 10.75 -8.54 -2.81
N ARG A 80 10.18 -7.71 -3.69
CA ARG A 80 10.97 -6.93 -4.66
C ARG A 80 12.01 -6.06 -3.96
N LYS A 81 11.63 -5.39 -2.86
CA LYS A 81 12.57 -4.58 -2.06
C LYS A 81 13.66 -5.42 -1.40
N GLU A 82 13.31 -6.58 -0.84
CA GLU A 82 14.27 -7.51 -0.22
C GLU A 82 15.28 -8.05 -1.24
N VAL A 83 14.83 -8.43 -2.43
CA VAL A 83 15.72 -8.88 -3.53
C VAL A 83 16.71 -7.78 -3.93
N TYR A 84 16.27 -6.52 -4.05
CA TYR A 84 17.18 -5.40 -4.34
C TYR A 84 18.20 -5.18 -3.23
N ASN A 85 17.77 -5.20 -1.97
CA ASN A 85 18.67 -5.03 -0.83
C ASN A 85 19.73 -6.13 -0.78
N ASN A 86 19.34 -7.40 -0.93
CA ASN A 86 20.27 -8.53 -0.91
C ASN A 86 21.26 -8.49 -2.08
N MET A 87 20.84 -7.98 -3.24
CA MET A 87 21.71 -7.81 -4.41
C MET A 87 22.76 -6.70 -4.20
N GLU A 88 22.36 -5.60 -3.55
CA GLU A 88 23.26 -4.49 -3.22
C GLU A 88 24.30 -4.90 -2.16
N GLU A 89 23.91 -5.70 -1.16
CA GLU A 89 24.84 -6.26 -0.18
C GLU A 89 25.86 -7.19 -0.85
N TYR A 90 25.44 -8.04 -1.79
CA TYR A 90 26.35 -8.92 -2.54
C TYR A 90 27.41 -8.13 -3.32
N TYR A 91 27.00 -7.09 -4.07
CA TYR A 91 27.92 -6.24 -4.83
C TYR A 91 28.78 -5.29 -3.99
N SER A 92 28.40 -5.05 -2.73
CA SER A 92 29.20 -4.25 -1.78
C SER A 92 30.19 -5.10 -0.97
N SER A 93 30.11 -6.42 -1.11
CA SER A 93 30.95 -7.40 -0.40
C SER A 93 32.18 -7.83 -1.22
N ASP A 94 32.20 -7.56 -2.53
CA ASP A 94 33.32 -7.72 -3.47
C ASP A 94 34.03 -6.37 -3.69
#